data_AF-A0A662KH53-F1
#
_entry.id   AF-A0A662KH53-F1
#
_cell.length_a   1.000
_cell.length_b   1.000
_cell.length_c   1.000
_cell.angle_alpha   90.00
_cell.angle_beta   90.00
_cell.angle_gamma   90.00
#
_symmetry.space_group_name_H-M   'P 1'
#
loop_
_entity.id
_entity.type
_entity.pdbx_description
1 polymer ?
#
loop_
_entity_poly.entity_id
_entity_poly.type
_entity_poly.pdbx_seq_one_letter_code
_entity_poly.pdbx_strand_id
1 'polypeptide(L)'
;MALEKIKKKIPPVVLDLGIAVGAVVIIMSALWIYSGQPFPGSPPLVVIESGSMMHDDHSFGRIGTIDPGDIVLAKAVHKRSDIATYGSKKYKRYGDYGDVIIYRPMGRKDQVPIIHRAICWVEYDEKNKTYTVEEYGIENATSITIPSLGLHNYKPHHSGFITKGDHNPYPDQYPGFAICREPVKMEWIIGKAEG
;
A
#
# COMPACT_ATOMS: atom_id res chain seq x y z
N MET A 1 15.93 -0.89 48.38
CA MET A 1 17.27 -0.38 48.75
C MET A 1 18.17 -0.08 47.54
N ALA A 2 18.18 -0.89 46.46
CA ALA A 2 18.97 -0.59 45.24
C ALA A 2 18.36 0.52 44.35
N LEU A 3 17.02 0.58 44.23
CA LEU A 3 16.34 1.63 43.45
C LEU A 3 16.47 3.04 44.06
N GLU A 4 16.57 3.17 45.38
CA GLU A 4 16.67 4.47 46.06
C GLU A 4 18.02 5.16 45.84
N LYS A 5 19.11 4.40 45.68
CA LYS A 5 20.45 4.98 45.45
C LYS A 5 20.61 5.54 44.03
N ILE A 6 19.85 5.05 43.05
CA ILE A 6 19.87 5.54 41.66
C ILE A 6 19.19 6.90 41.55
N LYS A 7 18.09 7.12 42.28
CA LYS A 7 17.36 8.40 42.32
C LYS A 7 18.17 9.58 42.87
N LYS A 8 19.23 9.32 43.64
CA LYS A 8 19.95 10.36 44.40
C LYS A 8 21.02 11.11 43.59
N LYS A 9 21.30 10.71 42.34
CA LYS A 9 22.36 11.28 41.50
C LYS A 9 21.92 11.75 40.12
N ILE A 10 20.70 11.44 39.72
CA ILE A 10 20.17 11.79 38.39
C ILE A 10 19.30 13.04 38.55
N PRO A 11 19.62 14.14 37.84
CA PRO A 11 18.76 15.32 37.85
C PRO A 11 17.33 14.92 37.44
N PRO A 12 16.27 15.43 38.09
CA PRO A 12 14.89 15.11 37.73
C PRO A 12 14.62 15.26 36.23
N VAL A 13 15.18 16.30 35.62
CA VAL A 13 15.11 16.56 34.17
C VAL A 13 15.66 15.40 33.33
N VAL A 14 16.74 14.74 33.76
CA VAL A 14 17.33 13.61 33.02
C VAL A 14 16.46 12.36 33.16
N LEU A 15 15.84 12.16 34.33
CA LEU A 15 14.89 11.07 34.53
C LEU A 15 13.64 11.27 33.68
N ASP A 16 13.07 12.48 33.68
CA ASP A 16 11.89 12.83 32.90
C ASP A 16 12.16 12.71 31.39
N LEU A 17 13.32 13.19 30.94
CA LEU A 17 13.77 13.01 29.56
C LEU A 17 13.93 11.53 29.20
N GLY A 18 14.51 10.72 30.10
CA GLY A 18 14.66 9.29 29.90
C GLY A 18 13.32 8.56 29.79
N ILE A 19 12.34 8.92 30.61
CA ILE A 19 10.98 8.38 30.55
C ILE A 19 10.30 8.76 29.25
N ALA A 20 10.40 10.03 28.82
CA ALA A 20 9.80 10.51 27.58
C ALA A 20 10.40 9.79 26.36
N VAL A 21 11.73 9.70 26.26
CA VAL A 21 12.40 8.96 25.19
C VAL A 21 12.05 7.48 25.23
N GLY A 22 12.03 6.87 26.42
CA GLY A 22 11.65 5.48 26.61
C GLY A 22 10.22 5.20 26.12
N ALA A 23 9.26 6.06 26.46
CA ALA A 23 7.88 5.93 26.01
C ALA A 23 7.77 5.99 24.48
N VAL A 24 8.45 6.94 23.83
CA VAL A 24 8.48 7.06 22.36
C VAL A 24 9.07 5.80 21.72
N VAL A 25 10.21 5.31 22.23
CA VAL A 25 10.84 4.09 21.71
C VAL A 25 9.92 2.88 21.83
N ILE A 26 9.19 2.75 22.96
CA ILE A 26 8.23 1.66 23.16
C ILE A 26 7.09 1.73 22.14
N ILE A 27 6.48 2.92 21.96
CA ILE A 27 5.38 3.11 21.00
C ILE A 27 5.85 2.81 19.58
N MET A 28 7.00 3.38 19.18
CA MET A 28 7.56 3.17 17.85
C MET A 28 7.88 1.67 17.62
N SER A 29 8.49 1.01 18.60
CA SER A 29 8.79 -0.43 18.52
C SER A 29 7.52 -1.26 18.38
N ALA A 30 6.46 -0.94 19.13
CA ALA A 30 5.17 -1.62 19.03
C ALA A 30 4.56 -1.47 17.62
N LEU A 31 4.64 -0.28 17.02
CA LEU A 31 4.16 -0.03 15.65
C LEU A 31 4.94 -0.84 14.61
N TRP A 32 6.27 -0.91 14.73
CA TRP A 32 7.10 -1.72 13.83
C TRP A 32 6.79 -3.21 13.96
N ILE A 33 6.64 -3.70 15.19
CA ILE A 33 6.28 -5.11 15.44
C ILE A 33 4.90 -5.42 14.88
N TYR A 34 3.91 -4.55 15.09
CA TYR A 34 2.55 -4.76 14.62
C TYR A 34 2.43 -4.70 13.09
N SER A 35 3.10 -3.74 12.46
CA SER A 35 3.10 -3.59 11.00
C SER A 35 3.89 -4.68 10.28
N GLY A 36 4.86 -5.33 10.94
CA GLY A 36 5.76 -6.31 10.32
C GLY A 36 6.74 -5.70 9.32
N GLN A 37 6.86 -4.37 9.27
CA GLN A 37 7.76 -3.66 8.36
C GLN A 37 9.23 -3.88 8.76
N PRO A 38 10.17 -3.96 7.79
CA PRO A 38 11.58 -4.07 8.10
C PRO A 38 12.10 -2.77 8.71
N PHE A 39 12.67 -2.82 9.91
CA PHE A 39 13.39 -1.71 10.53
C PHE A 39 14.89 -1.79 10.15
N PRO A 40 15.54 -0.70 9.68
CA PRO A 40 15.06 0.67 9.45
C PRO A 40 14.60 0.96 8.00
N GLY A 41 14.16 -0.05 7.24
CA GLY A 41 13.92 0.05 5.80
C GLY A 41 12.66 0.82 5.38
N SER A 42 11.50 0.52 5.98
CA SER A 42 10.22 1.15 5.65
C SER A 42 9.52 1.64 6.92
N PRO A 43 9.08 2.91 6.98
CA PRO A 43 8.30 3.39 8.11
C PRO A 43 6.90 2.76 8.10
N PRO A 44 6.36 2.39 9.27
CA PRO A 44 5.04 1.77 9.38
C PRO A 44 3.91 2.79 9.24
N LEU A 45 4.21 4.09 9.36
CA LEU A 45 3.25 5.18 9.21
C LEU A 45 3.55 5.95 7.92
N VAL A 46 2.53 6.14 7.10
CA VAL A 46 2.59 6.85 5.82
C VAL A 46 1.57 7.97 5.83
N VAL A 47 1.95 9.14 5.32
CA VAL A 47 1.07 10.29 5.17
C VAL A 47 0.57 10.35 3.74
N ILE A 48 -0.71 10.65 3.58
CA ILE A 48 -1.35 10.76 2.27
C ILE A 48 -1.22 12.20 1.76
N GLU A 49 -0.58 12.37 0.61
CA GLU A 49 -0.30 13.69 0.06
C GLU A 49 -1.30 14.12 -1.03
N SER A 50 -1.90 13.15 -1.74
CA SER A 50 -2.70 13.42 -2.94
C SER A 50 -4.14 12.94 -2.83
N GLY A 51 -5.04 13.63 -3.53
CA GLY A 51 -6.47 13.32 -3.55
C GLY A 51 -6.90 12.15 -4.45
N SER A 52 -5.98 11.33 -4.96
CA SER A 52 -6.31 10.24 -5.89
C SER A 52 -7.15 9.12 -5.27
N MET A 53 -7.18 9.04 -3.94
CA MET A 53 -7.96 8.09 -3.15
C MET A 53 -9.20 8.72 -2.48
N MET A 54 -9.50 9.99 -2.76
CA MET A 54 -10.61 10.70 -2.13
C MET A 54 -11.96 10.12 -2.54
N HIS A 55 -12.88 10.09 -1.59
CA HIS A 55 -14.27 9.72 -1.80
C HIS A 55 -15.15 10.92 -1.41
N ASP A 56 -15.92 11.41 -2.38
CA ASP A 56 -16.80 12.59 -2.29
C ASP A 56 -16.11 13.96 -2.17
N ASP A 57 -16.86 15.01 -2.50
CA ASP A 57 -16.39 16.40 -2.62
C ASP A 57 -16.26 17.12 -1.25
N HIS A 58 -16.04 16.38 -0.16
CA HIS A 58 -15.92 16.96 1.18
C HIS A 58 -14.47 17.27 1.52
N SER A 59 -14.27 18.34 2.28
CA SER A 59 -12.97 18.99 2.40
C SER A 59 -11.90 18.10 3.03
N PHE A 60 -12.17 17.38 4.13
CA PHE A 60 -11.19 16.52 4.82
C PHE A 60 -11.87 15.51 5.79
N GLY A 61 -11.26 14.33 5.95
CA GLY A 61 -11.30 13.49 7.14
C GLY A 61 -12.60 12.74 7.41
N ARG A 62 -12.71 11.50 6.93
CA ARG A 62 -13.76 10.56 7.35
C ARG A 62 -13.16 9.23 7.81
N ILE A 63 -13.78 8.65 8.83
CA ILE A 63 -13.42 7.31 9.29
C ILE A 63 -13.79 6.32 8.19
N GLY A 64 -12.80 5.58 7.69
CA GLY A 64 -13.02 4.53 6.70
C GLY A 64 -12.91 5.00 5.24
N THR A 65 -12.33 6.17 4.96
CA THR A 65 -11.81 6.59 3.64
C THR A 65 -10.33 6.96 3.75
N ILE A 66 -9.70 7.31 2.62
CA ILE A 66 -8.32 7.78 2.58
C ILE A 66 -8.33 9.16 1.91
N ASP A 67 -8.08 10.19 2.71
CA ASP A 67 -8.07 11.58 2.26
C ASP A 67 -6.67 12.22 2.45
N PRO A 68 -6.34 13.30 1.72
CA PRO A 68 -5.10 14.03 1.91
C PRO A 68 -4.96 14.53 3.36
N GLY A 69 -3.78 14.29 3.94
CA GLY A 69 -3.49 14.60 5.34
C GLY A 69 -3.71 13.45 6.31
N ASP A 70 -4.36 12.35 5.89
CA ASP A 70 -4.52 11.17 6.73
C ASP A 70 -3.18 10.45 6.97
N ILE A 71 -3.07 9.81 8.14
CA ILE A 71 -1.98 8.91 8.48
C ILE A 71 -2.50 7.49 8.41
N VAL A 72 -1.88 6.68 7.56
CA VAL A 72 -2.25 5.28 7.34
C VAL A 72 -1.13 4.37 7.84
N LEU A 73 -1.51 3.27 8.49
CA LEU A 73 -0.56 2.24 8.86
C LEU A 73 -0.28 1.32 7.66
N ALA A 74 0.99 1.17 7.30
CA ALA A 74 1.46 0.29 6.23
C ALA A 74 1.84 -1.08 6.79
N LYS A 75 0.95 -2.07 6.65
CA LYS A 75 1.23 -3.46 7.01
C LYS A 75 2.10 -4.14 5.94
N ALA A 76 3.12 -4.88 6.36
CA ALA A 76 3.96 -5.64 5.43
C ALA A 76 3.14 -6.69 4.68
N VAL A 77 3.52 -6.90 3.42
CA VAL A 77 2.94 -7.91 2.53
C VAL A 77 4.08 -8.83 2.11
N HIS A 78 3.89 -10.14 2.27
CA HIS A 78 4.92 -11.12 1.93
C HIS A 78 4.52 -12.00 0.74
N LYS A 79 3.20 -12.23 0.55
CA LYS A 79 2.66 -13.10 -0.49
C LYS A 79 1.50 -12.43 -1.20
N ARG A 80 1.26 -12.82 -2.47
CA ARG A 80 0.10 -12.35 -3.25
C ARG A 80 -1.23 -12.62 -2.54
N SER A 81 -1.33 -13.73 -1.81
CA SER A 81 -2.52 -14.13 -1.04
C SER A 81 -2.88 -13.16 0.09
N ASP A 82 -1.94 -12.30 0.52
CA ASP A 82 -2.16 -11.36 1.61
C ASP A 82 -2.96 -10.13 1.16
N ILE A 83 -3.09 -9.92 -0.16
CA ILE A 83 -3.81 -8.79 -0.77
C ILE A 83 -5.12 -9.31 -1.38
N ALA A 84 -6.24 -8.74 -0.95
CA ALA A 84 -7.52 -8.94 -1.62
C ALA A 84 -7.70 -7.93 -2.75
N THR A 85 -8.04 -8.39 -3.95
CA THR A 85 -8.32 -7.52 -5.09
C THR A 85 -9.77 -7.06 -5.10
N TYR A 86 -10.05 -5.89 -5.68
CA TYR A 86 -11.40 -5.40 -5.92
C TYR A 86 -12.26 -6.45 -6.67
N GLY A 87 -11.69 -7.06 -7.71
CA GLY A 87 -12.34 -8.07 -8.53
C GLY A 87 -12.80 -9.31 -7.75
N SER A 88 -12.09 -9.68 -6.68
CA SER A 88 -12.48 -10.81 -5.82
C SER A 88 -13.72 -10.55 -4.95
N LYS A 89 -14.08 -9.28 -4.72
CA LYS A 89 -15.23 -8.82 -3.92
C LYS A 89 -15.34 -9.46 -2.52
N LYS A 90 -14.21 -9.79 -1.89
CA LYS A 90 -14.18 -10.54 -0.62
C LYS A 90 -14.62 -9.71 0.60
N TYR A 91 -14.10 -8.49 0.74
CA TYR A 91 -14.47 -7.54 1.80
C TYR A 91 -14.28 -6.11 1.31
N LYS A 92 -14.86 -5.16 2.05
CA LYS A 92 -14.72 -3.72 1.81
C LYS A 92 -13.75 -3.11 2.82
N ARG A 93 -12.87 -2.25 2.33
CA ARG A 93 -11.99 -1.40 3.14
C ARG A 93 -11.75 -0.08 2.41
N TYR A 94 -11.73 1.01 3.17
CA TYR A 94 -11.61 2.36 2.64
C TYR A 94 -12.72 2.70 1.61
N GLY A 95 -13.99 2.54 1.99
CA GLY A 95 -15.14 2.87 1.12
C GLY A 95 -15.57 1.79 0.11
N ASP A 96 -14.65 0.98 -0.43
CA ASP A 96 -14.95 0.00 -1.49
C ASP A 96 -14.25 -1.36 -1.31
N TYR A 97 -14.47 -2.30 -2.23
CA TYR A 97 -13.92 -3.66 -2.18
C TYR A 97 -12.40 -3.71 -2.37
N GLY A 98 -11.76 -4.71 -1.77
CA GLY A 98 -10.33 -4.98 -1.94
C GLY A 98 -9.43 -4.10 -1.07
N ASP A 99 -8.15 -4.42 -1.11
CA ASP A 99 -7.10 -3.74 -0.36
C ASP A 99 -6.54 -2.54 -1.11
N VAL A 100 -6.11 -1.56 -0.34
CA VAL A 100 -5.31 -0.42 -0.81
C VAL A 100 -3.84 -0.71 -0.51
N ILE A 101 -2.99 -0.62 -1.52
CA ILE A 101 -1.57 -0.95 -1.43
C ILE A 101 -0.71 0.28 -1.67
N ILE A 102 0.40 0.35 -0.95
CA ILE A 102 1.42 1.39 -1.04
C ILE A 102 2.61 0.77 -1.78
N TYR A 103 3.00 1.35 -2.91
CA TYR A 103 4.02 0.78 -3.78
C TYR A 103 4.91 1.83 -4.43
N ARG A 104 6.08 1.39 -4.90
CA ARG A 104 7.04 2.22 -5.65
C ARG A 104 6.75 2.13 -7.15
N PRO A 105 6.48 3.25 -7.84
CA PRO A 105 6.21 3.23 -9.26
C PRO A 105 7.37 2.64 -10.06
N MET A 106 7.12 1.57 -10.83
CA MET A 106 8.15 0.84 -11.59
C MET A 106 9.36 0.38 -10.73
N GLY A 107 9.18 0.22 -9.42
CA GLY A 107 10.25 -0.14 -8.49
C GLY A 107 11.29 0.95 -8.21
N ARG A 108 11.04 2.19 -8.69
CA ARG A 108 11.96 3.32 -8.55
C ARG A 108 11.97 3.86 -7.12
N LYS A 109 13.17 3.96 -6.52
CA LYS A 109 13.36 4.44 -5.14
C LYS A 109 13.47 5.96 -5.04
N ASP A 110 13.72 6.63 -6.16
CA ASP A 110 13.80 8.09 -6.32
C ASP A 110 12.42 8.75 -6.45
N GLN A 111 11.35 7.96 -6.57
CA GLN A 111 9.99 8.45 -6.70
C GLN A 111 9.19 8.30 -5.41
N VAL A 112 8.28 9.24 -5.19
CA VAL A 112 7.31 9.18 -4.11
C VAL A 112 6.44 7.93 -4.30
N PRO A 113 6.28 7.09 -3.26
CA PRO A 113 5.38 5.96 -3.30
C PRO A 113 3.93 6.37 -3.58
N ILE A 114 3.19 5.47 -4.19
CA ILE A 114 1.78 5.68 -4.54
C ILE A 114 0.93 4.74 -3.73
N ILE A 115 -0.22 5.23 -3.30
CA ILE A 115 -1.21 4.48 -2.54
C ILE A 115 -2.49 4.38 -3.36
N HIS A 116 -2.78 3.20 -3.90
CA HIS A 116 -3.97 2.96 -4.73
C HIS A 116 -4.58 1.59 -4.45
N ARG A 117 -5.84 1.41 -4.87
CA ARG A 117 -6.57 0.15 -4.70
C ARG A 117 -6.07 -0.91 -5.66
N ALA A 118 -5.87 -2.13 -5.17
CA ALA A 118 -5.57 -3.29 -5.98
C ALA A 118 -6.83 -3.79 -6.69
N ILE A 119 -6.86 -3.71 -8.03
CA ILE A 119 -8.05 -4.00 -8.83
C ILE A 119 -8.14 -5.48 -9.19
N CYS A 120 -7.08 -6.02 -9.78
CA CYS A 120 -6.95 -7.45 -10.11
C CYS A 120 -5.48 -7.85 -10.18
N TRP A 121 -5.23 -9.15 -10.13
CA TRP A 121 -3.91 -9.72 -10.33
C TRP A 121 -3.77 -10.22 -11.77
N VAL A 122 -2.69 -9.80 -12.44
CA VAL A 122 -2.29 -10.32 -13.74
C VAL A 122 -1.23 -11.38 -13.51
N GLU A 123 -1.51 -12.60 -13.95
CA GLU A 123 -0.54 -13.68 -14.03
C GLU A 123 0.03 -13.74 -15.45
N TYR A 124 1.36 -13.70 -15.57
CA TYR A 124 2.08 -13.82 -16.83
C TYR A 124 2.82 -15.15 -16.88
N ASP A 125 2.50 -15.98 -17.87
CA ASP A 125 3.25 -17.19 -18.17
C ASP A 125 4.34 -16.88 -19.21
N GLU A 126 5.58 -16.82 -18.74
CA GLU A 126 6.76 -16.55 -19.59
C GLU A 126 6.97 -17.60 -20.70
N LYS A 127 6.57 -18.86 -20.48
CA LYS A 127 6.80 -19.96 -21.43
C LYS A 127 5.87 -19.83 -22.64
N ASN A 128 4.59 -19.62 -22.37
CA ASN A 128 3.55 -19.54 -23.38
C ASN A 128 3.31 -18.11 -23.88
N LYS A 129 3.89 -17.10 -23.20
CA LYS A 129 3.63 -15.68 -23.41
C LYS A 129 2.14 -15.35 -23.33
N THR A 130 1.47 -15.99 -22.39
CA THR A 130 0.04 -15.84 -22.16
C THR A 130 -0.23 -15.15 -20.83
N TYR A 131 -1.42 -14.56 -20.72
CA TYR A 131 -1.89 -13.83 -19.56
C TYR A 131 -3.16 -14.47 -19.02
N THR A 132 -3.24 -14.52 -17.69
CA THR A 132 -4.43 -14.97 -16.97
C THR A 132 -4.82 -13.91 -15.94
N VAL A 133 -6.10 -13.55 -15.93
CA VAL A 133 -6.74 -12.62 -14.99
C VAL A 133 -8.06 -13.26 -14.56
N GLU A 134 -8.00 -14.01 -13.46
CA GLU A 134 -9.12 -14.83 -12.96
C GLU A 134 -10.38 -13.98 -12.72
N GLU A 135 -10.22 -12.79 -12.13
CA GLU A 135 -11.35 -11.92 -11.77
C GLU A 135 -12.11 -11.36 -12.98
N TYR A 136 -11.50 -11.39 -14.17
CA TYR A 136 -12.10 -10.93 -15.41
C TYR A 136 -12.36 -12.08 -16.41
N GLY A 137 -12.16 -13.34 -15.99
CA GLY A 137 -12.39 -14.52 -16.84
C GLY A 137 -11.44 -14.60 -18.04
N ILE A 138 -10.26 -13.99 -17.94
CA ILE A 138 -9.24 -14.04 -18.99
C ILE A 138 -8.31 -15.19 -18.64
N GLU A 139 -8.23 -16.22 -19.48
CA GLU A 139 -7.35 -17.37 -19.27
C GLU A 139 -6.50 -17.61 -20.52
N ASN A 140 -5.18 -17.77 -20.35
CA ASN A 140 -4.24 -18.07 -21.41
C ASN A 140 -4.34 -17.16 -22.65
N ALA A 141 -4.67 -15.88 -22.46
CA ALA A 141 -4.83 -14.92 -23.54
C ALA A 141 -3.48 -14.37 -24.01
N THR A 142 -3.35 -14.01 -25.29
CA THR A 142 -2.12 -13.40 -25.84
C THR A 142 -2.03 -11.89 -25.60
N SER A 143 -3.12 -11.29 -25.09
CA SER A 143 -3.19 -9.89 -24.65
C SER A 143 -4.33 -9.72 -23.66
N ILE A 144 -4.22 -8.73 -22.79
CA ILE A 144 -5.24 -8.38 -21.81
C ILE A 144 -6.10 -7.28 -22.41
N THR A 145 -7.41 -7.53 -22.51
CA THR A 145 -8.39 -6.53 -22.89
C THR A 145 -9.49 -6.51 -21.84
N ILE A 146 -9.55 -5.42 -21.08
CA ILE A 146 -10.53 -5.20 -20.01
C ILE A 146 -11.20 -3.85 -20.31
N PRO A 147 -12.31 -3.83 -21.06
CA PRO A 147 -12.96 -2.58 -21.48
C PRO A 147 -13.40 -1.71 -20.30
N SER A 148 -13.82 -2.32 -19.19
CA SER A 148 -14.21 -1.60 -17.97
C SER A 148 -13.06 -0.85 -17.29
N LEU A 149 -11.81 -1.22 -17.58
CA LEU A 149 -10.61 -0.53 -17.11
C LEU A 149 -9.95 0.32 -18.20
N GLY A 150 -10.52 0.38 -19.41
CA GLY A 150 -9.92 1.05 -20.56
C GLY A 150 -8.62 0.39 -21.06
N LEU A 151 -8.35 -0.85 -20.66
CA LEU A 151 -7.17 -1.59 -21.10
C LEU A 151 -7.49 -2.35 -22.38
N HIS A 152 -6.76 -2.05 -23.45
CA HIS A 152 -6.93 -2.68 -24.76
C HIS A 152 -5.58 -3.17 -25.28
N ASN A 153 -5.51 -4.44 -25.70
CA ASN A 153 -4.29 -5.06 -26.20
C ASN A 153 -3.08 -4.85 -25.25
N TYR A 154 -3.34 -4.87 -23.94
CA TYR A 154 -2.33 -4.65 -22.92
C TYR A 154 -1.46 -5.91 -22.77
N LYS A 155 -0.14 -5.75 -22.84
CA LYS A 155 0.84 -6.86 -22.88
C LYS A 155 1.98 -6.56 -21.91
N PRO A 156 1.77 -6.76 -20.61
CA PRO A 156 2.81 -6.53 -19.62
C PRO A 156 3.93 -7.57 -19.72
N HIS A 157 5.10 -7.26 -19.18
CA HIS A 157 6.26 -8.16 -19.23
C HIS A 157 6.38 -9.09 -18.02
N HIS A 158 5.52 -8.93 -17.02
CA HIS A 158 5.55 -9.74 -15.79
C HIS A 158 4.20 -9.72 -15.06
N SER A 159 4.04 -10.67 -14.13
CA SER A 159 2.90 -10.71 -13.21
C SER A 159 2.90 -9.51 -12.25
N GLY A 160 1.72 -9.13 -11.77
CA GLY A 160 1.56 -8.04 -10.80
C GLY A 160 0.12 -7.55 -10.67
N PHE A 161 -0.10 -6.57 -9.80
CA PHE A 161 -1.41 -5.95 -9.60
C PHE A 161 -1.68 -4.83 -10.60
N ILE A 162 -2.89 -4.81 -11.16
CA ILE A 162 -3.44 -3.57 -11.72
C ILE A 162 -3.94 -2.73 -10.56
N THR A 163 -3.53 -1.47 -10.50
CA THR A 163 -3.89 -0.55 -9.41
C THR A 163 -4.62 0.66 -9.95
N LYS A 164 -5.51 1.24 -9.15
CA LYS A 164 -6.28 2.42 -9.53
C LYS A 164 -6.60 3.25 -8.30
N GLY A 165 -6.42 4.57 -8.41
CA GLY A 165 -6.95 5.51 -7.44
C GLY A 165 -8.47 5.54 -7.48
N ASP A 166 -9.12 5.61 -6.32
CA ASP A 166 -10.58 5.59 -6.26
C ASP A 166 -11.20 6.82 -6.93
N HIS A 167 -10.51 7.97 -6.87
CA HIS A 167 -10.88 9.21 -7.56
C HIS A 167 -10.31 9.30 -9.00
N ASN A 168 -9.60 8.27 -9.48
CA ASN A 168 -9.04 8.29 -10.83
C ASN A 168 -10.01 7.66 -11.84
N PRO A 169 -10.12 8.17 -13.08
CA PRO A 169 -10.98 7.58 -14.11
C PRO A 169 -10.41 6.27 -14.68
N TYR A 170 -9.09 6.10 -14.64
CA TYR A 170 -8.38 4.98 -15.26
C TYR A 170 -7.36 4.35 -14.29
N PRO A 171 -6.99 3.08 -14.48
CA PRO A 171 -5.93 2.44 -13.72
C PRO A 171 -4.56 3.08 -14.01
N ASP A 172 -3.62 2.85 -13.11
CA ASP A 172 -2.25 3.37 -13.19
C ASP A 172 -1.49 2.84 -14.41
N GLN A 173 -1.94 1.70 -14.95
CA GLN A 173 -1.45 1.03 -16.15
C GLN A 173 -2.05 1.55 -17.46
N TYR A 174 -3.01 2.46 -17.41
CA TYR A 174 -3.67 2.96 -18.61
C TYR A 174 -2.70 3.73 -19.53
N PRO A 175 -2.49 3.32 -20.81
CA PRO A 175 -1.44 3.88 -21.67
C PRO A 175 -1.44 5.40 -21.86
N GLY A 176 -2.62 6.03 -21.85
CA GLY A 176 -2.76 7.48 -22.06
C GLY A 176 -2.35 8.36 -20.88
N PHE A 177 -2.34 7.79 -19.66
CA PHE A 177 -2.03 8.51 -18.42
C PHE A 177 -1.19 7.65 -17.46
N ALA A 178 -0.39 6.71 -18.02
CA ALA A 178 0.23 5.66 -17.24
C ALA A 178 1.25 6.24 -16.24
N ILE A 179 0.94 6.07 -14.96
CA ILE A 179 1.87 6.26 -13.86
C ILE A 179 2.85 5.07 -13.84
N CYS A 180 2.34 3.86 -14.04
CA CYS A 180 3.10 2.62 -14.13
C CYS A 180 2.61 1.81 -15.32
N ARG A 181 3.38 1.75 -16.40
CA ARG A 181 2.99 0.97 -17.59
C ARG A 181 2.98 -0.55 -17.39
N GLU A 182 3.54 -1.02 -16.28
CA GLU A 182 3.58 -2.42 -15.92
C GLU A 182 2.72 -2.68 -14.67
N PRO A 183 2.20 -3.91 -14.48
CA PRO A 183 1.50 -4.30 -13.27
C PRO A 183 2.43 -4.17 -12.05
N VAL A 184 1.91 -3.79 -10.89
CA VAL A 184 2.71 -3.60 -9.68
C VAL A 184 3.21 -4.95 -9.18
N LYS A 185 4.53 -5.19 -9.25
CA LYS A 185 5.15 -6.39 -8.69
C LYS A 185 5.06 -6.42 -7.17
N MET A 186 5.05 -7.62 -6.60
CA MET A 186 5.18 -7.84 -5.17
C MET A 186 6.39 -7.11 -4.57
N GLU A 187 7.54 -7.15 -5.25
CA GLU A 187 8.78 -6.51 -4.78
C GLU A 187 8.73 -4.97 -4.78
N TRP A 188 7.76 -4.37 -5.46
CA TRP A 188 7.56 -2.92 -5.48
C TRP A 188 6.63 -2.46 -4.36
N ILE A 189 5.88 -3.37 -3.75
CA ILE A 189 4.94 -3.07 -2.67
C ILE A 189 5.73 -2.82 -1.38
N ILE A 190 5.46 -1.68 -0.77
CA ILE A 190 5.97 -1.31 0.55
C ILE A 190 5.09 -1.95 1.63
N GLY A 191 3.78 -1.92 1.42
CA GLY A 191 2.82 -2.54 2.31
C GLY A 191 1.39 -2.33 1.83
N LYS A 192 0.44 -2.82 2.62
CA LYS A 192 -0.98 -2.50 2.44
C LYS A 192 -1.46 -1.59 3.55
N ALA A 193 -2.30 -0.63 3.17
CA ALA A 193 -2.97 0.27 4.09
C ALA A 193 -3.87 -0.54 5.03
N GLU A 194 -3.71 -0.36 6.34
CA GLU A 194 -4.51 -1.00 7.39
C GLU A 194 -5.05 0.06 8.36
N GLY A 195 -6.36 0.02 8.58
CA GLY A 195 -7.14 1.01 9.34
C GLY A 195 -8.63 0.78 9.14
#